data_AF-D1PIB0-F1
#
_entry.id   AF-D1PIB0-F1
#
_cell.length_a   1.000
_cell.length_b   1.000
_cell.length_c   1.000
_cell.angle_alpha   90.00
_cell.angle_beta   90.00
_cell.angle_gamma   90.00
#
_symmetry.space_group_name_H-M   'P 1'
#
loop_
_entity.id
_entity.type
_entity.pdbx_description
1 polymer ?
#
loop_
_entity_poly.entity_id
_entity_poly.type
_entity_poly.pdbx_seq_one_letter_code
_entity_poly.pdbx_strand_id
1 'polypeptide(L)' 'MNLFISSKEYDYHTLVKVAEMAGLAGVVGFHQAGDDYLVTFPDSDKTEALIADYKGRLKDLENNIWSH' A
#
# COMPACT_ATOMS: atom_id res chain seq x y z
N MET A 1 5.47 6.77 8.95
CA MET A 1 4.10 6.42 9.37
C MET A 1 3.76 5.03 8.84
N ASN A 2 2.95 4.23 9.55
CA ASN A 2 2.69 2.83 9.18
C ASN A 2 1.22 2.60 8.86
N LEU A 3 0.95 1.66 7.95
CA LEU A 3 -0.38 1.20 7.59
C LEU A 3 -0.48 -0.30 7.87
N PHE A 4 -1.41 -0.69 8.73
CA PHE A 4 -1.74 -2.09 8.96
C PHE A 4 -2.83 -2.51 7.98
N ILE A 5 -2.64 -3.64 7.31
CA ILE A 5 -3.56 -4.17 6.31
C ILE A 5 -3.86 -5.63 6.63
N SER A 6 -5.15 -5.97 6.64
CA SER A 6 -5.53 -7.36 6.86
C SER A 6 -5.27 -8.21 5.64
N SER A 7 -4.73 -9.41 5.84
CA SER A 7 -4.59 -10.40 4.78
C SER A 7 -5.91 -10.95 4.26
N LYS A 8 -7.01 -10.69 4.98
CA LYS A 8 -8.38 -10.99 4.52
C LYS A 8 -8.86 -10.02 3.45
N GLU A 9 -8.30 -8.82 3.40
CA GLU A 9 -8.66 -7.77 2.43
C GLU A 9 -7.75 -7.83 1.21
N TYR A 10 -6.44 -7.90 1.42
CA TYR A 10 -5.47 -7.95 0.34
C TYR A 10 -4.36 -8.95 0.61
N ASP A 11 -4.00 -9.73 -0.42
CA ASP A 11 -2.81 -10.57 -0.38
C ASP A 11 -1.52 -9.74 -0.58
N TYR A 12 -0.38 -10.32 -0.21
CA TYR A 12 0.93 -9.66 -0.31
C TYR A 12 1.28 -9.20 -1.74
N HIS A 13 0.96 -9.99 -2.78
CA HIS A 13 1.27 -9.63 -4.15
C HIS A 13 0.47 -8.42 -4.62
N THR A 14 -0.78 -8.31 -4.19
CA THR A 14 -1.61 -7.11 -4.41
C THR A 14 -0.96 -5.87 -3.78
N LEU A 15 -0.47 -5.97 -2.54
CA LEU A 15 0.17 -4.85 -1.86
C LEU A 15 1.44 -4.36 -2.58
N VAL A 16 2.28 -5.29 -3.04
CA VAL A 16 3.50 -4.97 -3.80
C VAL A 16 3.14 -4.32 -5.13
N LYS A 17 2.19 -4.89 -5.87
CA LYS A 17 1.77 -4.36 -7.17
C LYS A 17 1.21 -2.94 -7.07
N VAL A 18 0.42 -2.65 -6.04
CA VAL A 18 -0.09 -1.28 -5.83
C VAL A 18 1.05 -0.31 -5.50
N ALA A 19 2.06 -0.73 -4.76
CA ALA A 19 3.24 0.13 -4.51
C ALA A 19 4.02 0.40 -5.79
N GLU A 20 4.17 -0.59 -6.68
CA GLU A 20 4.76 -0.39 -8.00
C GLU A 20 3.96 0.63 -8.82
N MET A 21 2.64 0.51 -8.87
CA MET A 21 1.76 1.43 -9.58
C MET A 21 1.78 2.85 -8.99
N ALA A 22 2.01 2.98 -7.69
CA ALA A 22 2.17 4.25 -6.99
C ALA A 22 3.58 4.86 -7.13
N GLY A 23 4.53 4.17 -7.78
CA GLY A 23 5.94 4.59 -7.83
C GLY A 23 6.66 4.51 -6.47
N LEU A 24 6.16 3.67 -5.57
CA LEU A 24 6.66 3.48 -4.20
C LEU A 24 7.52 2.22 -4.04
N ALA A 25 7.77 1.47 -5.12
CA ALA A 25 8.66 0.32 -5.10
C ALA A 25 10.07 0.73 -4.62
N GLY A 26 10.55 0.09 -3.56
CA GLY A 26 11.82 0.42 -2.91
C GLY A 26 11.78 1.64 -1.97
N VAL A 27 10.62 2.31 -1.85
CA VAL A 27 10.40 3.43 -0.93
C VAL A 27 9.65 2.97 0.32
N VAL A 28 8.63 2.14 0.15
CA VAL A 28 7.85 1.55 1.26
C VAL A 28 8.40 0.18 1.65
N GLY A 29 8.38 -0.12 2.94
CA GLY A 29 8.72 -1.43 3.48
C GLY A 29 7.46 -2.28 3.69
N PHE A 30 7.59 -3.59 3.48
CA PHE A 30 6.54 -4.56 3.76
C PHE A 30 7.03 -5.55 4.82
N HIS A 31 6.26 -5.72 5.88
CA HIS A 31 6.58 -6.62 6.97
C HIS A 31 5.38 -7.50 7.28
N GLN A 32 5.62 -8.78 7.50
CA GLN A 32 4.59 -9.67 8.03
C GLN A 32 4.34 -9.32 9.51
N ALA A 33 3.07 -9.17 9.89
CA ALA A 33 2.64 -8.85 11.24
C ALA A 33 1.56 -9.86 11.68
N GLY A 34 2.02 -11.06 12.05
CA GLY A 34 1.13 -12.21 12.26
C GLY A 34 0.60 -12.74 10.93
N ASP A 35 -0.72 -12.87 10.83
CA ASP A 35 -1.40 -13.22 9.58
C ASP A 35 -1.58 -12.03 8.65
N ASP A 36 -1.42 -10.81 9.15
CA ASP A 36 -1.65 -9.55 8.44
C ASP A 36 -0.32 -8.88 8.02
N TYR A 37 -0.41 -7.70 7.41
CA TYR A 37 0.73 -6.97 6.87
C TYR A 37 0.88 -5.58 7.48
N LEU A 38 2.12 -5.19 7.73
CA LEU A 38 2.50 -3.82 8.08
C LEU A 38 3.27 -3.19 6.91
N VAL A 39 2.72 -2.13 6.34
CA VAL A 39 3.36 -1.31 5.31
C VAL A 39 3.95 -0.06 5.97
N THR A 40 5.26 0.13 5.84
CA THR A 40 6.00 1.24 6.45
C THR A 40 6.33 2.28 5.38
N PHE A 41 5.91 3.52 5.61
CA PHE A 41 6.20 4.64 4.72
C PHE A 41 7.35 5.47 5.28
N PRO A 42 8.17 6.10 4.42
CA PRO A 42 9.22 7.02 4.85
C PRO A 42 8.63 8.12 5.74
N ASP A 43 9.43 8.65 6.64
CA ASP A 43 9.01 9.77 7.50
C ASP A 43 9.36 11.10 6.82
N SER A 44 8.35 11.80 6.32
CA SER A 44 8.47 13.04 5.58
C SER A 44 7.17 13.86 5.66
N ASP A 45 7.23 15.12 5.24
CA ASP A 45 6.06 15.99 5.06
C ASP A 45 5.02 15.44 4.06
N LYS A 46 5.43 14.52 3.18
CA LYS A 46 4.55 13.93 2.15
C LYS A 46 3.90 12.62 2.57
N THR A 47 4.25 12.07 3.72
CA THR A 47 3.90 10.70 4.10
C THR A 47 2.39 10.47 4.15
N GLU A 48 1.61 11.44 4.63
CA GLU A 48 0.14 11.33 4.65
C GLU A 48 -0.46 11.26 3.24
N ALA A 49 0.06 12.08 2.30
CA ALA A 49 -0.38 12.08 0.92
C ALA A 49 -0.03 10.75 0.22
N LEU A 50 1.15 10.19 0.49
CA LEU A 50 1.55 8.88 -0.03
C LEU A 50 0.65 7.75 0.48
N ILE A 51 0.29 7.79 1.77
CA ILE A 51 -0.64 6.81 2.36
C ILE A 51 -2.03 6.94 1.74
N ALA A 52 -2.51 8.17 1.53
CA ALA A 52 -3.80 8.42 0.91
C ALA A 52 -3.84 7.90 -0.55
N ASP A 53 -2.81 8.19 -1.34
CA ASP A 53 -2.69 7.68 -2.72
C ASP A 53 -2.64 6.14 -2.75
N TYR A 54 -1.83 5.53 -1.88
CA TYR A 54 -1.71 4.07 -1.80
C TYR A 54 -3.05 3.40 -1.45
N LYS A 55 -3.81 3.94 -0.48
CA LYS A 55 -5.15 3.45 -0.13
C LYS A 55 -6.15 3.64 -1.27
N GLY A 56 -6.07 4.77 -1.99
CA GLY A 56 -6.90 5.03 -3.16
C GLY A 56 -6.70 3.95 -4.22
N ARG A 57 -5.45 3.63 -4.55
CA ARG A 57 -5.12 2.62 -5.56
C ARG A 57 -5.51 1.19 -5.16
N LEU A 58 -5.43 0.84 -3.87
CA LEU A 58 -5.96 -0.44 -3.37
C LEU A 58 -7.47 -0.54 -3.65
N LYS A 59 -8.22 0.52 -3.35
CA LYS A 59 -9.66 0.60 -3.62
C LYS A 59 -9.97 0.62 -5.12
N ASP A 60 -9.17 1.28 -5.94
CA ASP A 60 -9.37 1.29 -7.39
C ASP A 60 -9.20 -0.11 -7.97
N LEU A 61 -8.25 -0.90 -7.45
CA LEU A 61 -8.07 -2.29 -7.84
C LEU A 61 -9.30 -3.15 -7.51
N GLU A 62 -9.91 -2.98 -6.33
CA GLU A 62 -11.18 -3.65 -5.97
C GLU A 62 -12.32 -3.33 -6.94
N ASN A 63 -12.36 -2.08 -7.40
CA ASN A 63 -13.40 -1.58 -8.31
C ASN A 63 -13.05 -1.77 -9.79
N ASN A 64 -11.90 -2.41 -10.10
CA ASN A 64 -11.38 -2.59 -11.45
C ASN A 64 -11.26 -1.27 -12.24
N ILE A 65 -10.94 -0.18 -11.54
CA ILE A 65 -10.74 1.15 -12.12
C ILE A 65 -9.25 1.29 -12.44
N TRP A 66 -8.91 1.27 -13.73
CA TRP A 66 -7.55 1.50 -14.21
C TRP A 66 -7.41 2.95 -14.68
N SER A 67 -7.22 3.88 -13.74
CA SER A 67 -6.83 5.24 -14.10
C SER A 67 -5.30 5.37 -13.94
N HIS A 68 -4.62 5.49 -15.08
CA HIS A 68 -3.18 5.79 -15.17
C HIS A 68 -2.94 7.30 -15.07
#